data_AF-A0A2G6QRM8-F1
#
_entry.id   AF-A0A2G6QRM8-F1
#
_cell.length_a   1.000
_cell.length_b   1.000
_cell.length_c   1.000
_cell.angle_alpha   90.00
_cell.angle_beta   90.00
_cell.angle_gamma   90.00
#
_symmetry.space_group_name_H-M   'P 1'
#
loop_
_entity.id
_entity.type
_entity.pdbx_description
1 polymer ?
#
loop_
_entity_poly.entity_id
_entity_poly.type
_entity_poly.pdbx_seq_one_letter_code
_entity_poly.pdbx_strand_id
1 'polypeptide(L)'
;MDPLVKGFVLDAYAARSCPVKTHNLFDPTIPRPESPDESLGEAFHGGRAFEKLILDQIVAQNSVTDIRDLPERSWSARQQACLQAMERGDGIIVDAVLPVDFAGHRSGRVDLLVRDGKSHEGKYGYRPVEVKLQRILERRPGSSEQLVSQLNDLSPAAAHLADGWKIKAAKERTLLQMSHYWRMLEACGHATSNGPIVGIIGQDHLPQFGPEYVVTWTNLEDRMIRTFSRT
;
A
#
# COMPACT_ATOMS: atom_id res chain seq x y z
N MET A 1 -18.57 26.81 15.97
CA MET A 1 -17.64 25.68 16.14
C MET A 1 -18.46 24.51 16.63
N ASP A 2 -18.70 23.54 15.75
CA ASP A 2 -19.46 22.34 16.09
C ASP A 2 -18.49 21.29 16.66
N PRO A 3 -18.74 20.69 17.84
CA PRO A 3 -17.82 19.75 18.45
C PRO A 3 -17.80 18.46 17.63
N LEU A 4 -16.65 18.17 17.00
CA LEU A 4 -16.21 16.84 16.54
C LEU A 4 -17.35 15.85 16.26
N VAL A 5 -17.98 15.96 15.08
CA VAL A 5 -18.52 14.76 14.45
C VAL A 5 -17.31 13.82 14.28
N LYS A 6 -17.15 12.85 15.20
CA LYS A 6 -16.23 11.74 15.00
C LYS A 6 -16.79 10.97 13.80
N GLY A 7 -16.33 11.33 12.60
CA GLY A 7 -16.74 10.66 11.38
C GLY A 7 -16.35 9.19 11.44
N PHE A 8 -17.27 8.33 11.00
CA PHE A 8 -16.98 6.90 10.84
C PHE A 8 -16.04 6.72 9.64
N VAL A 9 -14.94 6.00 9.84
CA VAL A 9 -13.94 5.75 8.79
C VAL A 9 -13.56 4.27 8.77
N LEU A 10 -13.24 3.78 7.59
CA LEU A 10 -12.83 2.40 7.34
C LEU A 10 -11.41 2.36 6.80
N ASP A 11 -10.67 1.31 7.16
CA ASP A 11 -9.32 1.09 6.68
C ASP A 11 -9.28 0.33 5.34
N ALA A 12 -8.08 0.18 4.79
CA ALA A 12 -7.88 -0.53 3.53
C ALA A 12 -8.20 -2.04 3.65
N TYR A 13 -8.21 -2.62 4.86
CA TYR A 13 -8.60 -4.01 5.09
C TYR A 13 -10.11 -4.19 4.94
N ALA A 14 -10.90 -3.26 5.46
CA ALA A 14 -12.34 -3.20 5.23
C ALA A 14 -12.67 -3.04 3.74
N ALA A 15 -11.93 -2.20 3.01
CA ALA A 15 -12.12 -1.97 1.57
C ALA A 15 -11.91 -3.24 0.71
N ARG A 16 -10.95 -4.11 1.07
CA ARG A 16 -10.68 -5.38 0.36
C ARG A 16 -11.47 -6.58 0.88
N SER A 17 -12.32 -6.39 1.88
CA SER A 17 -13.08 -7.46 2.54
C SER A 17 -14.51 -7.55 2.03
N CYS A 18 -15.17 -8.69 2.29
CA CYS A 18 -16.60 -8.86 2.00
C CYS A 18 -17.42 -7.81 2.80
N PRO A 19 -18.39 -7.11 2.19
CA PRO A 19 -19.22 -6.13 2.89
C PRO A 19 -19.92 -6.69 4.14
N VAL A 20 -20.35 -7.96 4.12
CA VAL A 20 -20.96 -8.63 5.28
C VAL A 20 -19.95 -8.80 6.42
N LYS A 21 -18.71 -9.20 6.09
CA LYS A 21 -17.63 -9.31 7.09
C LYS A 21 -17.34 -7.95 7.72
N THR A 22 -17.26 -6.91 6.90
CA THR A 22 -17.02 -5.54 7.36
C THR A 22 -18.17 -5.06 8.23
N HIS A 23 -19.43 -5.21 7.79
CA HIS A 23 -20.60 -4.85 8.59
C HIS A 23 -20.60 -5.55 9.95
N ASN A 24 -20.44 -6.87 9.97
CA ASN A 24 -20.44 -7.64 11.20
C ASN A 24 -19.31 -7.27 12.17
N LEU A 25 -18.17 -6.76 11.66
CA LEU A 25 -17.06 -6.30 12.49
C LEU A 25 -17.43 -5.05 13.30
N PHE A 26 -18.28 -4.18 12.73
CA PHE A 26 -18.67 -2.90 13.30
C PHE A 26 -20.08 -2.88 13.90
N ASP A 27 -20.87 -3.95 13.73
CA ASP A 27 -22.18 -4.10 14.37
C ASP A 27 -22.02 -4.49 15.86
N PRO A 28 -22.44 -3.64 16.82
CA PRO A 28 -22.32 -3.93 18.25
C PRO A 28 -23.26 -5.05 18.73
N THR A 29 -24.24 -5.45 17.92
CA THR A 29 -25.22 -6.50 18.25
C THR A 29 -24.73 -7.90 17.90
N ILE A 30 -23.64 -8.02 17.12
CA ILE A 30 -23.09 -9.30 16.71
C ILE A 30 -22.00 -9.74 17.70
N PRO A 31 -22.16 -10.90 18.37
CA PRO A 31 -21.14 -11.43 19.27
C PRO A 31 -19.84 -11.71 18.53
N ARG A 32 -18.71 -11.28 19.09
CA ARG A 32 -17.39 -11.62 18.57
C ARG A 32 -16.94 -12.98 19.12
N PRO A 33 -16.32 -13.84 18.31
CA PRO A 33 -15.74 -15.08 18.81
C PRO A 33 -14.67 -14.76 19.87
N GLU A 34 -14.63 -15.54 20.94
CA GLU A 34 -13.74 -15.31 22.11
C GLU A 34 -12.25 -15.45 21.75
N SER A 35 -11.94 -16.29 20.76
CA SER A 35 -10.57 -16.51 20.29
C SER A 35 -10.52 -16.49 18.76
N PRO A 36 -9.50 -15.85 18.17
CA PRO A 36 -9.22 -16.00 16.75
C PRO A 36 -8.89 -17.47 16.42
N ASP A 37 -9.21 -17.90 15.21
CA ASP A 37 -8.70 -19.15 14.64
C ASP A 37 -7.15 -19.10 14.62
N GLU A 38 -6.51 -20.10 15.24
CA GLU A 38 -5.06 -20.19 15.39
C GLU A 38 -4.35 -20.13 14.03
N SER A 39 -4.92 -20.76 13.00
CA SER A 39 -4.37 -20.75 11.63
C SER A 39 -4.40 -19.36 10.99
N LEU A 40 -5.42 -18.55 11.31
CA LEU A 40 -5.46 -17.14 10.92
C LEU A 40 -4.39 -16.35 11.66
N GLY A 41 -4.20 -16.65 12.96
CA GLY A 41 -3.12 -16.10 13.77
C GLY A 41 -1.76 -16.30 13.11
N GLU A 42 -1.38 -17.54 12.81
CA GLU A 42 -0.11 -17.89 12.17
C GLU A 42 0.10 -17.17 10.84
N ALA A 43 -0.92 -17.12 9.98
CA ALA A 43 -0.85 -16.42 8.70
C ALA A 43 -0.59 -14.90 8.88
N PHE A 44 -1.24 -14.25 9.85
CA PHE A 44 -0.98 -12.85 10.18
C PHE A 44 0.41 -12.65 10.78
N HIS A 45 0.87 -13.57 11.63
CA HIS A 45 2.23 -13.54 12.19
C HIS A 45 3.29 -13.64 11.09
N GLY A 46 3.16 -14.61 10.18
CA GLY A 46 4.04 -14.76 9.03
C GLY A 46 4.04 -13.51 8.14
N GLY A 47 2.86 -12.95 7.87
CA GLY A 47 2.71 -11.70 7.11
C GLY A 47 3.47 -10.53 7.73
N ARG A 48 3.30 -10.30 9.04
CA ARG A 48 4.01 -9.23 9.76
C ARG A 48 5.52 -9.46 9.82
N ALA A 49 5.97 -10.71 9.96
CA ALA A 49 7.39 -11.03 9.97
C ALA A 49 8.04 -10.72 8.61
N PHE A 50 7.33 -11.03 7.51
CA PHE A 50 7.79 -10.71 6.16
C PHE A 50 7.76 -9.21 5.85
N GLU A 51 6.70 -8.50 6.25
CA GLU A 51 6.63 -7.02 6.19
C GLU A 51 7.85 -6.41 6.89
N LYS A 52 8.12 -6.83 8.14
CA LYS A 52 9.27 -6.35 8.90
C LYS A 52 10.60 -6.62 8.17
N LEU A 53 10.80 -7.84 7.67
CA LEU A 53 12.03 -8.21 6.95
C LEU A 53 12.28 -7.28 5.74
N ILE A 54 11.26 -7.06 4.92
CA ILE A 54 11.36 -6.20 3.73
C ILE A 54 11.61 -4.74 4.11
N LEU A 55 10.86 -4.22 5.08
CA LEU A 55 11.02 -2.83 5.51
C LEU A 55 12.40 -2.59 6.13
N ASP A 56 12.91 -3.50 6.93
CA ASP A 56 14.25 -3.39 7.53
C ASP A 56 15.34 -3.43 6.44
N GLN A 57 15.17 -4.25 5.41
CA GLN A 57 16.08 -4.27 4.26
C GLN A 57 16.07 -2.92 3.53
N ILE A 58 14.90 -2.33 3.29
CA ILE A 58 14.76 -1.01 2.65
C ILE A 58 15.43 0.07 3.50
N VAL A 59 15.22 0.08 4.82
CA VAL A 59 15.86 1.05 5.73
C VAL A 59 17.37 0.90 5.73
N ALA A 60 17.90 -0.32 5.66
CA ALA A 60 19.34 -0.55 5.62
C ALA A 60 20.00 -0.12 4.30
N GLN A 61 19.24 -0.08 3.20
CA GLN A 61 19.76 0.16 1.85
C GLN A 61 19.51 1.58 1.33
N ASN A 62 18.65 2.37 1.99
CA ASN A 62 18.18 3.66 1.49
C ASN A 62 18.19 4.75 2.56
N SER A 63 18.21 6.01 2.14
CA SER A 63 17.87 7.13 3.01
C SER A 63 16.35 7.23 3.13
N VAL A 64 15.82 6.95 4.32
CA VAL A 64 14.39 6.88 4.59
C VAL A 64 13.99 7.78 5.76
N THR A 65 12.72 8.22 5.76
CA THR A 65 12.05 8.66 6.98
C THR A 65 11.26 7.51 7.56
N ASP A 66 11.72 6.94 8.67
CA ASP A 66 11.06 5.79 9.31
C ASP A 66 10.14 6.21 10.45
N ILE A 67 8.83 6.15 10.22
CA ILE A 67 7.81 6.48 11.23
C ILE A 67 7.76 5.42 12.34
N ARG A 68 8.33 4.22 12.11
CA ARG A 68 8.46 3.17 13.14
C ARG A 68 9.44 3.57 14.24
N ASP A 69 10.27 4.59 14.06
CA ASP A 69 11.24 5.02 15.06
C ASP A 69 10.73 6.16 15.95
N LEU A 70 9.49 6.64 15.72
CA LEU A 70 8.91 7.69 16.55
C LEU A 70 8.77 7.23 18.02
N PRO A 71 9.23 8.05 18.99
CA PRO A 71 9.02 7.77 20.41
C PRO A 71 7.54 7.72 20.78
N GLU A 72 6.76 8.67 20.26
CA GLU A 72 5.32 8.70 20.43
C GLU A 72 4.63 7.80 19.40
N ARG A 73 3.89 6.80 19.89
CA ARG A 73 3.22 5.79 19.06
C ARG A 73 1.76 6.09 18.76
N SER A 74 1.26 7.25 19.17
CA SER A 74 -0.13 7.63 18.94
C SER A 74 -0.42 7.75 17.44
N TRP A 75 -1.62 7.38 17.01
CA TRP A 75 -2.02 7.50 15.60
C TRP A 75 -1.86 8.94 15.09
N SER A 76 -2.25 9.91 15.91
CA SER A 76 -2.13 11.34 15.60
C SER A 76 -0.69 11.78 15.37
N ALA A 77 0.24 11.37 16.25
CA ALA A 77 1.65 11.74 16.11
C ALA A 77 2.27 11.13 14.84
N ARG A 78 1.96 9.87 14.57
CA ARG A 78 2.42 9.18 13.35
C ARG A 78 1.85 9.81 12.08
N GLN A 79 0.57 10.19 12.10
CA GLN A 79 -0.07 10.89 10.99
C GLN A 79 0.59 12.25 10.75
N GLN A 80 0.87 13.01 11.81
CA GLN A 80 1.51 14.31 11.72
C GLN A 80 2.94 14.19 11.18
N ALA A 81 3.72 13.21 11.66
CA ALA A 81 5.06 12.94 11.15
C ALA A 81 5.04 12.54 9.67
N CYS A 82 4.08 11.72 9.25
CA CYS A 82 3.90 11.36 7.84
C CYS A 82 3.60 12.58 6.97
N LEU A 83 2.68 13.46 7.42
CA LEU A 83 2.34 14.68 6.70
C LEU A 83 3.56 15.60 6.56
N GLN A 84 4.30 15.81 7.64
CA GLN A 84 5.52 16.62 7.62
C GLN A 84 6.59 16.04 6.68
N ALA A 85 6.73 14.72 6.62
CA ALA A 85 7.65 14.06 5.70
C ALA A 85 7.24 14.27 4.23
N MET A 86 5.94 14.19 3.94
CA MET A 86 5.42 14.50 2.60
C MET A 86 5.57 15.99 2.22
N GLU A 87 5.41 16.90 3.18
CA GLU A 87 5.60 18.35 2.98
C GLU A 87 7.06 18.72 2.72
N ARG A 88 8.01 18.10 3.43
CA ARG A 88 9.46 18.23 3.15
C ARG A 88 9.87 17.60 1.82
N GLY A 89 9.07 16.67 1.32
CA GLY A 89 9.38 15.93 0.12
C GLY A 89 10.38 14.81 0.37
N ASP A 90 10.33 14.14 1.51
CA ASP A 90 11.22 13.01 1.80
C ASP A 90 11.02 11.90 0.75
N GLY A 91 12.12 11.30 0.29
CA GLY A 91 12.09 10.39 -0.87
C GLY A 91 11.34 9.09 -0.62
N ILE A 92 11.58 8.47 0.54
CA ILE A 92 10.93 7.24 1.00
C ILE A 92 10.46 7.47 2.43
N ILE A 93 9.18 7.18 2.68
CA ILE A 93 8.56 7.27 4.00
C ILE A 93 8.07 5.86 4.37
N VAL A 94 8.61 5.30 5.45
CA VAL A 94 8.26 3.96 5.94
C VAL A 94 7.17 4.07 6.99
N ASP A 95 6.22 3.13 6.97
CA ASP A 95 5.14 3.00 7.95
C ASP A 95 4.21 4.23 8.02
N ALA A 96 3.90 4.74 6.83
CA ALA A 96 3.21 5.99 6.57
C ALA A 96 1.72 5.95 6.94
N VAL A 97 1.37 6.70 7.98
CA VAL A 97 -0.02 6.93 8.40
C VAL A 97 -0.59 8.13 7.65
N LEU A 98 -1.50 7.88 6.71
CA LEU A 98 -2.07 8.94 5.89
C LEU A 98 -3.11 9.78 6.68
N PRO A 99 -3.28 11.07 6.35
CA PRO A 99 -4.36 11.88 6.90
C PRO A 99 -5.73 11.19 6.72
N VAL A 100 -6.54 11.21 7.79
CA VAL A 100 -7.91 10.66 7.73
C VAL A 100 -8.73 11.47 6.71
N ASP A 101 -9.34 10.77 5.76
CA ASP A 101 -10.27 11.35 4.79
C ASP A 101 -11.70 11.11 5.28
N PHE A 102 -12.24 12.09 5.99
CA PHE A 102 -13.62 12.04 6.49
C PHE A 102 -14.67 12.13 5.38
N ALA A 103 -14.40 12.87 4.30
CA ALA A 103 -15.33 12.98 3.17
C ALA A 103 -15.44 11.64 2.43
N GLY A 104 -14.33 10.93 2.32
CA GLY A 104 -14.26 9.59 1.74
C GLY A 104 -14.54 8.44 2.69
N HIS A 105 -14.71 8.71 3.99
CA HIS A 105 -14.80 7.70 5.06
C HIS A 105 -13.59 6.74 5.10
N ARG A 106 -12.37 7.23 4.84
CA ARG A 106 -11.15 6.42 4.70
C ARG A 106 -10.08 6.76 5.74
N SER A 107 -9.47 5.72 6.31
CA SER A 107 -8.25 5.78 7.11
C SER A 107 -7.23 4.76 6.60
N GLY A 108 -5.95 4.90 6.94
CA GLY A 108 -4.97 3.97 6.39
C GLY A 108 -3.54 4.21 6.84
N ARG A 109 -2.81 3.11 6.95
CA ARG A 109 -1.36 3.03 7.14
C ARG A 109 -0.81 2.23 5.97
N VAL A 110 -0.01 2.86 5.13
CA VAL A 110 0.68 2.20 4.03
C VAL A 110 2.10 1.84 4.46
N ASP A 111 2.59 0.68 4.03
CA ASP A 111 3.93 0.22 4.42
C ASP A 111 5.02 1.20 3.97
N LEU A 112 4.86 1.79 2.78
CA LEU A 112 5.80 2.71 2.16
C LEU A 112 5.09 3.77 1.30
N LEU A 113 5.59 5.00 1.34
CA LEU A 113 5.37 6.00 0.31
C LEU A 113 6.67 6.29 -0.42
N VAL A 114 6.62 6.26 -1.75
CA VAL A 114 7.76 6.63 -2.61
C VAL A 114 7.42 7.92 -3.34
N ARG A 115 8.28 8.92 -3.22
CA ARG A 115 8.11 10.21 -3.90
C ARG A 115 8.29 10.03 -5.40
N ASP A 116 7.35 10.55 -6.17
CA ASP A 116 7.43 10.62 -7.63
C ASP A 116 6.89 11.97 -8.11
N GLY A 117 7.79 12.84 -8.54
CA GLY A 117 7.46 14.14 -9.11
C GLY A 117 6.60 15.03 -8.19
N LYS A 118 5.56 15.62 -8.78
CA LYS A 118 4.63 16.54 -8.14
C LYS A 118 3.22 15.96 -8.16
N SER A 119 2.36 16.44 -7.27
CA SER A 119 0.92 16.22 -7.36
C SER A 119 0.28 17.25 -8.30
N HIS A 120 -1.00 17.04 -8.63
CA HIS A 120 -1.78 18.03 -9.40
C HIS A 120 -1.91 19.39 -8.71
N GLU A 121 -1.70 19.45 -7.39
CA GLU A 121 -1.72 20.68 -6.58
C GLU A 121 -0.32 21.32 -6.43
N GLY A 122 0.71 20.79 -7.10
CA GLY A 122 2.09 21.29 -7.02
C GLY A 122 2.86 20.90 -5.74
N LYS A 123 2.24 20.10 -4.86
CA LYS A 123 2.92 19.46 -3.70
C LYS A 123 3.83 18.32 -4.19
N TYR A 124 4.68 17.79 -3.32
CA TYR A 124 5.40 16.55 -3.64
C TYR A 124 4.41 15.40 -3.84
N GLY A 125 4.54 14.71 -4.97
CA GLY A 125 3.68 13.58 -5.33
C GLY A 125 4.25 12.27 -4.81
N TYR A 126 3.38 11.35 -4.39
CA TYR A 126 3.74 10.07 -3.81
C TYR A 126 2.96 8.91 -4.44
N ARG A 127 3.57 7.73 -4.41
CA ARG A 127 2.97 6.45 -4.75
C ARG A 127 2.96 5.53 -3.53
N PRO A 128 1.85 4.82 -3.27
CA PRO A 128 1.81 3.82 -2.22
C PRO A 128 2.53 2.55 -2.67
N VAL A 129 3.28 1.94 -1.76
CA VAL A 129 3.90 0.63 -1.94
C VAL A 129 3.56 -0.26 -0.74
N GLU A 130 3.10 -1.49 -0.99
CA GLU A 130 2.69 -2.44 0.05
C GLU A 130 3.45 -3.76 -0.05
N VAL A 131 3.79 -4.32 1.11
CA VAL A 131 4.40 -5.64 1.24
C VAL A 131 3.31 -6.69 1.40
N LYS A 132 3.45 -7.81 0.67
CA LYS A 132 2.53 -8.94 0.76
C LYS A 132 3.30 -10.25 0.79
N LEU A 133 3.04 -11.08 1.81
CA LEU A 133 3.53 -12.46 1.88
C LEU A 133 2.78 -13.35 0.88
N GLN A 134 3.07 -13.15 -0.40
CA GLN A 134 2.59 -13.94 -1.53
C GLN A 134 3.40 -13.58 -2.79
N ARG A 135 3.40 -14.46 -3.79
CA ARG A 135 3.89 -14.13 -5.13
C ARG A 135 2.91 -13.21 -5.85
N ILE A 136 3.42 -12.12 -6.40
CA ILE A 136 2.73 -11.12 -7.20
C ILE A 136 2.92 -11.41 -8.68
N LEU A 137 4.08 -11.93 -9.08
CA LEU A 137 4.41 -12.20 -10.47
C LEU A 137 4.23 -13.67 -10.84
N GLU A 138 3.94 -13.91 -12.12
CA GLU A 138 4.02 -15.23 -12.74
C GLU A 138 4.72 -15.15 -14.10
N ARG A 139 5.47 -16.21 -14.43
CA ARG A 139 6.17 -16.30 -15.70
C ARG A 139 5.16 -16.49 -16.83
N ARG A 140 5.21 -15.63 -17.83
CA ARG A 140 4.41 -15.68 -19.05
C ARG A 140 5.24 -15.23 -20.24
N PRO A 141 5.88 -16.17 -20.96
CA PRO A 141 6.60 -15.85 -22.20
C PRO A 141 5.72 -15.06 -23.17
N GLY A 142 6.27 -14.01 -23.78
CA GLY A 142 5.55 -13.16 -24.74
C GLY A 142 4.48 -12.23 -24.14
N SER A 143 4.46 -12.03 -22.82
CA SER A 143 3.65 -10.98 -22.20
C SER A 143 4.31 -9.60 -22.29
N SER A 144 3.49 -8.56 -22.20
CA SER A 144 3.95 -7.17 -22.08
C SER A 144 4.83 -7.02 -20.84
N GLU A 145 5.90 -6.27 -21.01
CA GLU A 145 6.99 -6.21 -20.05
C GLU A 145 6.52 -5.53 -18.75
N GLN A 146 6.61 -6.27 -17.64
CA GLN A 146 6.15 -5.81 -16.33
C GLN A 146 7.18 -4.85 -15.72
N LEU A 147 6.78 -3.63 -15.34
CA LEU A 147 7.67 -2.71 -14.65
C LEU A 147 7.99 -3.20 -13.23
N VAL A 148 9.28 -3.25 -12.91
CA VAL A 148 9.80 -3.61 -11.59
C VAL A 148 11.00 -2.76 -11.21
N SER A 149 11.21 -2.54 -9.91
CA SER A 149 12.43 -1.90 -9.40
C SER A 149 13.03 -2.68 -8.24
N GLN A 150 14.31 -2.47 -7.96
CA GLN A 150 15.01 -3.11 -6.84
C GLN A 150 14.71 -2.39 -5.52
N LEU A 151 14.96 -3.04 -4.38
CA LEU A 151 14.73 -2.43 -3.06
C LEU A 151 15.72 -1.31 -2.69
N ASN A 152 16.88 -1.26 -3.33
CA ASN A 152 17.89 -0.21 -3.17
C ASN A 152 17.68 1.01 -4.10
N ASP A 153 16.70 0.93 -5.01
CA ASP A 153 16.26 2.04 -5.85
C ASP A 153 14.75 1.90 -6.11
N LEU A 154 13.97 2.32 -5.12
CA LEU A 154 12.51 2.23 -5.14
C LEU A 154 11.85 3.23 -6.10
N SER A 155 12.60 4.02 -6.87
CA SER A 155 12.04 5.02 -7.78
C SER A 155 11.34 4.37 -8.98
N PRO A 156 10.08 4.74 -9.31
CA PRO A 156 9.44 4.32 -10.56
C PRO A 156 10.23 4.75 -11.81
N ALA A 157 11.00 5.84 -11.72
CA ALA A 157 11.85 6.28 -12.82
C ALA A 157 13.08 5.37 -13.03
N ALA A 158 13.46 4.61 -12.00
CA ALA A 158 14.50 3.58 -12.07
C ALA A 158 13.92 2.19 -12.37
N ALA A 159 12.60 2.09 -12.62
CA ALA A 159 11.98 0.81 -12.92
C ALA A 159 12.46 0.28 -14.28
N HIS A 160 12.66 -1.03 -14.33
CA HIS A 160 13.06 -1.78 -15.50
C HIS A 160 11.92 -2.69 -15.95
N LEU A 161 11.93 -3.00 -17.24
CA LEU A 161 10.99 -3.91 -17.88
C LEU A 161 11.44 -5.36 -17.60
N ALA A 162 10.56 -6.16 -17.00
CA ALA A 162 10.79 -7.56 -16.68
C ALA A 162 10.18 -8.48 -17.75
N ASP A 163 11.01 -8.85 -18.72
CA ASP A 163 10.59 -9.65 -19.88
C ASP A 163 10.05 -11.03 -19.49
N GLY A 164 8.89 -11.37 -20.05
CA GLY A 164 8.26 -12.66 -19.82
C GLY A 164 7.66 -12.82 -18.41
N TRP A 165 7.44 -11.72 -17.71
CA TRP A 165 6.74 -11.68 -16.42
C TRP A 165 5.50 -10.79 -16.51
N LYS A 166 4.48 -11.16 -15.73
CA LYS A 166 3.30 -10.33 -15.53
C LYS A 166 2.78 -10.49 -14.11
N ILE A 167 1.90 -9.59 -13.70
CA ILE A 167 1.12 -9.79 -12.48
C ILE A 167 0.23 -11.03 -12.63
N LYS A 168 0.29 -11.86 -11.59
CA LYS A 168 -0.55 -13.04 -11.43
C LYS A 168 -2.02 -12.64 -11.38
N ALA A 169 -2.89 -13.46 -11.98
CA ALA A 169 -4.33 -13.24 -11.91
C ALA A 169 -4.85 -13.27 -10.45
N ALA A 170 -6.08 -12.76 -10.24
CA ALA A 170 -6.79 -12.79 -8.96
C ALA A 170 -6.09 -12.02 -7.81
N LYS A 171 -5.58 -10.82 -8.11
CA LYS A 171 -5.01 -9.88 -7.11
C LYS A 171 -5.97 -8.78 -6.70
N GLU A 172 -7.27 -8.97 -6.92
CA GLU A 172 -8.33 -8.00 -6.64
C GLU A 172 -8.24 -7.41 -5.23
N ARG A 173 -8.07 -8.24 -4.18
CA ARG A 173 -7.97 -7.74 -2.80
C ARG A 173 -6.77 -6.82 -2.58
N THR A 174 -5.63 -7.11 -3.21
CA THR A 174 -4.44 -6.25 -3.12
C THR A 174 -4.68 -4.97 -3.91
N LEU A 175 -5.23 -5.06 -5.13
CA LEU A 175 -5.52 -3.89 -5.96
C LEU A 175 -6.57 -2.97 -5.32
N LEU A 176 -7.62 -3.51 -4.68
CA LEU A 176 -8.59 -2.73 -3.91
C LEU A 176 -7.93 -2.01 -2.72
N GLN A 177 -7.00 -2.68 -2.03
CA GLN A 177 -6.22 -2.08 -0.96
C GLN A 177 -5.34 -0.92 -1.48
N MET A 178 -4.68 -1.11 -2.63
CA MET A 178 -3.87 -0.04 -3.24
C MET A 178 -4.72 1.12 -3.74
N SER A 179 -5.89 0.84 -4.34
CA SER A 179 -6.85 1.88 -4.74
C SER A 179 -7.33 2.69 -3.55
N HIS A 180 -7.56 2.07 -2.39
CA HIS A 180 -7.90 2.77 -1.16
C HIS A 180 -6.83 3.80 -0.77
N TYR A 181 -5.56 3.39 -0.73
CA TYR A 181 -4.46 4.31 -0.41
C TYR A 181 -4.26 5.38 -1.47
N TRP A 182 -4.43 5.04 -2.75
CA TRP A 182 -4.39 6.02 -3.83
C TRP A 182 -5.45 7.12 -3.63
N ARG A 183 -6.70 6.75 -3.34
CA ARG A 183 -7.77 7.72 -3.06
C ARG A 183 -7.48 8.57 -1.82
N MET A 184 -6.82 8.00 -0.80
CA MET A 184 -6.39 8.78 0.36
C MET A 184 -5.30 9.80 0.01
N LEU A 185 -4.33 9.43 -0.83
CA LEU A 185 -3.32 10.35 -1.34
C LEU A 185 -3.92 11.47 -2.19
N GLU A 186 -4.94 11.18 -3.01
CA GLU A 186 -5.70 12.20 -3.71
C GLU A 186 -6.40 13.16 -2.73
N ALA A 187 -7.05 12.62 -1.70
CA ALA A 187 -7.77 13.41 -0.71
C ALA A 187 -6.89 14.38 0.09
N CYS A 188 -5.62 14.03 0.35
CA CYS A 188 -4.66 14.92 0.99
C CYS A 188 -3.81 15.75 0.00
N GLY A 189 -4.04 15.61 -1.32
CA GLY A 189 -3.35 16.37 -2.37
C GLY A 189 -1.92 15.91 -2.66
N HIS A 190 -1.54 14.70 -2.22
CA HIS A 190 -0.20 14.13 -2.39
C HIS A 190 -0.14 12.97 -3.40
N ALA A 191 -1.22 12.61 -4.07
CA ALA A 191 -1.16 11.70 -5.21
C ALA A 191 -0.31 12.31 -6.34
N THR A 192 0.69 11.57 -6.82
CA THR A 192 1.51 12.02 -7.95
C THR A 192 0.68 12.25 -9.22
N SER A 193 1.05 13.27 -10.01
CA SER A 193 0.44 13.54 -11.32
C SER A 193 0.89 12.57 -12.41
N ASN A 194 1.83 11.66 -12.10
CA ASN A 194 2.37 10.68 -13.04
C ASN A 194 1.48 9.41 -13.16
N GLY A 195 0.17 9.55 -12.97
CA GLY A 195 -0.83 8.48 -13.07
C GLY A 195 -0.88 7.53 -11.86
N PRO A 196 -1.94 6.70 -11.73
CA PRO A 196 -2.19 5.86 -10.56
C PRO A 196 -1.43 4.53 -10.58
N ILE A 197 -0.11 4.61 -10.78
CA ILE A 197 0.80 3.48 -10.67
C ILE A 197 1.18 3.28 -9.20
N VAL A 198 1.04 2.04 -8.71
CA VAL A 198 1.28 1.63 -7.33
C VAL A 198 2.26 0.47 -7.26
N GLY A 199 3.01 0.37 -6.16
CA GLY A 199 4.01 -0.68 -5.97
C GLY A 199 3.53 -1.81 -5.07
N ILE A 200 3.93 -3.03 -5.37
CA ILE A 200 3.67 -4.20 -4.52
C ILE A 200 4.94 -5.01 -4.40
N ILE A 201 5.40 -5.28 -3.17
CA ILE A 201 6.54 -6.15 -2.90
C ILE A 201 5.99 -7.51 -2.47
N GLY A 202 6.26 -8.51 -3.29
CA GLY A 202 5.89 -9.91 -3.05
C GLY A 202 7.05 -10.77 -2.60
N GLN A 203 6.83 -12.09 -2.62
CA GLN A 203 7.89 -13.10 -2.50
C GLN A 203 8.59 -13.38 -3.84
N ASP A 204 8.58 -12.42 -4.76
CA ASP A 204 9.09 -12.61 -6.11
C ASP A 204 10.59 -12.30 -6.16
N HIS A 205 11.33 -13.26 -6.71
CA HIS A 205 12.73 -13.12 -7.07
C HIS A 205 12.85 -13.31 -8.57
N LEU A 206 13.47 -12.36 -9.24
CA LEU A 206 13.59 -12.32 -10.69
C LEU A 206 15.06 -12.56 -11.05
N PRO A 207 15.39 -13.62 -11.82
CA PRO A 207 16.78 -13.97 -12.12
C PRO A 207 17.62 -12.81 -12.67
N GLN A 208 17.00 -11.92 -13.46
CA GLN A 208 17.67 -10.76 -14.04
C GLN A 208 18.02 -9.66 -13.03
N PHE A 209 17.45 -9.68 -11.82
CA PHE A 209 17.74 -8.76 -10.72
C PHE A 209 18.44 -9.47 -9.54
N GLY A 210 18.95 -10.70 -9.75
CA GLY A 210 19.65 -11.46 -8.73
C GLY A 210 18.71 -12.08 -7.68
N PRO A 211 19.22 -12.36 -6.47
CA PRO A 211 18.45 -12.99 -5.40
C PRO A 211 17.54 -12.01 -4.64
N GLU A 212 17.57 -10.71 -4.98
CA GLU A 212 16.85 -9.67 -4.26
C GLU A 212 15.34 -9.70 -4.51
N TYR A 213 14.58 -9.16 -3.56
CA TYR A 213 13.16 -8.85 -3.77
C TYR A 213 13.02 -7.66 -4.71
N VAL A 214 11.85 -7.56 -5.34
CA VAL A 214 11.53 -6.47 -6.26
C VAL A 214 10.19 -5.81 -5.91
N VAL A 215 10.08 -4.52 -6.22
CA VAL A 215 8.79 -3.84 -6.30
C VAL A 215 8.18 -4.13 -7.67
N THR A 216 6.94 -4.61 -7.69
CA THR A 216 6.14 -4.70 -8.91
C THR A 216 5.27 -3.47 -9.06
N TRP A 217 5.40 -2.73 -10.16
CA TRP A 217 4.63 -1.52 -10.44
C TRP A 217 3.41 -1.82 -11.32
N THR A 218 2.21 -1.45 -10.88
CA THR A 218 0.96 -1.71 -11.61
C THR A 218 0.12 -0.46 -11.74
N ASN A 219 -0.46 -0.23 -12.91
CA ASN A 219 -1.40 0.86 -13.12
C ASN A 219 -2.79 0.44 -12.66
N LEU A 220 -3.39 1.17 -11.72
CA LEU A 220 -4.74 0.91 -11.23
C LEU A 220 -5.84 1.14 -12.29
N GLU A 221 -5.53 1.82 -13.39
CA GLU A 221 -6.45 1.99 -14.53
C GLU A 221 -6.52 0.76 -15.43
N ASP A 222 -5.56 -0.15 -15.32
CA ASP A 222 -5.58 -1.40 -16.08
C ASP A 222 -6.79 -2.23 -15.65
N ARG A 223 -7.56 -2.74 -16.63
CA ARG A 223 -8.75 -3.57 -16.38
C ARG A 223 -8.37 -4.98 -15.93
N MET A 224 -7.82 -5.08 -14.72
CA MET A 224 -7.32 -6.32 -14.13
C MET A 224 -8.38 -7.06 -13.30
N ILE A 225 -9.45 -6.36 -12.92
CA ILE A 225 -10.58 -6.91 -12.16
C ILE A 225 -11.79 -6.96 -13.09
N ARG A 226 -12.46 -8.12 -13.14
CA ARG A 226 -13.77 -8.22 -13.79
C ARG A 226 -14.82 -7.65 -12.83
N THR A 227 -15.32 -6.46 -13.13
CA THR A 227 -16.48 -5.92 -12.43
C THR A 227 -17.75 -6.41 -13.12
N PHE A 228 -18.64 -7.04 -12.36
CA PHE A 228 -19.98 -7.36 -12.86
C PHE A 228 -20.85 -6.11 -12.67
N SER A 229 -20.82 -5.21 -13.65
CA SER A 229 -21.88 -4.21 -13.77
C SER A 229 -23.07 -4.90 -14.46
N ARG A 230 -24.24 -4.98 -13.81
CA ARG A 230 -25.48 -5.29 -14.52
C ARG A 230 -25.73 -4.13 -15.48
N THR A 231 -25.61 -4.37 -16.78
CA THR A 231 -26.31 -3.60 -17.81
C THR A 231 -27.80 -3.83 -17.69
#